data_AF-A0A3A9ASE8-F1
#
_entry.id   AF-A0A3A9ASE8-F1
#
_cell.length_a   1.000
_cell.length_b   1.000
_cell.length_c   1.000
_cell.angle_alpha   90.00
_cell.angle_beta   90.00
_cell.angle_gamma   90.00
#
_symmetry.space_group_name_H-M   'P 1'
#
loop_
_entity.id
_entity.type
_entity.pdbx_description
1 polymer ?
#
loop_
_entity_poly.entity_id
_entity_poly.type
_entity_poly.pdbx_seq_one_letter_code
_entity_poly.pdbx_strand_id
1 'polypeptide(L)' 'MQFPKKIMSVSEIKKECNIPESFLYQMAHMQDQKCAFRRPGGRKIFFDTEKLAKQMEKFAVR' A
#
# COMPACT_ATOMS: atom_id res chain seq x y z
N MET A 1 8.40 -4.67 8.77
CA MET A 1 7.88 -3.27 8.78
C MET A 1 6.64 -3.24 9.67
N GLN A 2 6.61 -2.41 10.72
CA GLN A 2 5.42 -2.25 11.57
C GLN A 2 4.69 -0.98 11.13
N PHE A 3 3.45 -1.13 10.67
CA PHE A 3 2.60 -0.01 10.28
C PHE A 3 1.71 0.40 11.45
N PRO A 4 1.48 1.71 11.67
CA PRO A 4 0.74 2.21 12.83
C PRO A 4 -0.78 1.96 12.76
N LYS A 5 -1.34 1.73 11.56
CA LYS A 5 -2.76 1.45 11.35
C LYS A 5 -2.94 0.27 10.40
N LYS A 6 -4.04 -0.49 10.55
CA LYS A 6 -4.39 -1.58 9.63
C LYS A 6 -4.71 -1.11 8.20
N ILE A 7 -5.28 0.08 8.06
CA ILE A 7 -5.65 0.66 6.77
C ILE A 7 -5.08 2.07 6.70
N MET A 8 -4.32 2.36 5.66
CA MET A 8 -3.70 3.67 5.43
C MET A 8 -3.89 4.11 3.99
N SER A 9 -4.06 5.41 3.78
CA SER A 9 -4.01 6.00 2.44
C SER A 9 -2.58 6.11 1.93
N VAL A 10 -2.43 6.23 0.61
CA VAL A 10 -1.12 6.46 -0.03
C VAL A 10 -0.35 7.62 0.63
N SER A 11 -1.04 8.73 0.90
CA SER A 11 -0.43 9.91 1.52
C SER A 11 0.00 9.66 2.96
N GLU A 12 -0.76 8.87 3.73
CA GLU A 12 -0.36 8.46 5.09
C GLU A 12 0.87 7.55 5.05
N ILE A 13 0.92 6.58 4.13
CA ILE A 13 2.07 5.67 3.99
C ILE A 13 3.32 6.44 3.58
N LYS A 14 3.21 7.40 2.66
CA LYS A 14 4.31 8.29 2.30
C LYS A 14 4.82 9.07 3.51
N LYS A 15 3.91 9.59 4.34
CA LYS A 15 4.28 10.41 5.50
C LYS A 15 4.88 9.60 6.64
N GLU A 16 4.33 8.42 6.95
CA GLU A 16 4.75 7.62 8.11
C GLU A 16 5.85 6.60 7.79
N CYS A 17 5.87 6.04 6.59
CA CYS A 17 6.83 5.01 6.21
C CYS A 17 7.87 5.49 5.18
N ASN A 18 7.78 6.76 4.75
CA ASN A 18 8.67 7.36 3.74
C ASN A 18 8.75 6.55 2.43
N ILE A 19 7.67 5.84 2.08
CA ILE A 19 7.58 5.06 0.84
C ILE A 19 7.10 6.01 -0.28
N PRO A 20 7.77 6.02 -1.44
CA PRO A 20 7.39 6.88 -2.55
C PRO A 20 6.00 6.53 -3.08
N GLU A 21 5.21 7.57 -3.36
CA GLU A 21 3.88 7.48 -3.99
C GLU A 21 3.92 6.64 -5.27
N SER A 22 4.93 6.86 -6.12
CA SER A 22 5.11 6.14 -7.38
C SER A 22 5.15 4.62 -7.19
N PHE A 23 5.85 4.15 -6.15
CA PHE A 23 5.95 2.73 -5.83
C PHE A 23 4.62 2.17 -5.34
N LEU A 24 3.89 2.93 -4.52
CA LEU A 24 2.56 2.55 -4.06
C LEU A 24 1.57 2.47 -5.22
N TYR A 25 1.60 3.44 -6.14
CA TYR A 25 0.77 3.39 -7.35
C TYR A 25 1.12 2.17 -8.22
N GLN A 26 2.40 1.87 -8.43
CA GLN A 26 2.81 0.65 -9.14
C GLN A 26 2.30 -0.62 -8.45
N MET A 27 2.39 -0.70 -7.12
CA MET A 27 1.85 -1.82 -6.34
C MET A 27 0.32 -1.93 -6.40
N ALA A 28 -0.39 -0.81 -6.54
CA ALA A 28 -1.85 -0.78 -6.69
C ALA A 28 -2.33 -1.08 -8.12
N HIS A 29 -1.43 -1.07 -9.11
CA HIS A 29 -1.73 -1.35 -10.51
C HIS A 29 -1.17 -2.70 -11.00
N MET A 30 -0.58 -3.48 -10.11
CA MET A 30 -0.11 -4.83 -10.35
C MET A 30 -1.28 -5.81 -10.55
N GLN A 31 -1.13 -6.78 -11.46
CA GLN A 31 -2.12 -7.86 -11.53
C GLN A 31 -2.13 -8.66 -10.21
N ASP A 32 -3.33 -9.01 -9.74
CA ASP A 32 -3.57 -9.81 -8.54
C ASP A 32 -3.16 -9.19 -7.19
N GLN A 33 -2.90 -7.88 -7.10
CA GLN A 33 -2.67 -7.28 -5.78
C GLN A 33 -3.94 -7.37 -4.91
N LYS A 34 -3.76 -7.81 -3.66
CA LYS A 34 -4.82 -7.83 -2.63
C LYS A 34 -4.61 -6.78 -1.54
N CYS A 35 -3.53 -5.99 -1.64
CA CYS A 35 -3.15 -4.99 -0.65
C CYS A 35 -3.81 -3.63 -0.87
N ALA A 36 -4.15 -3.27 -2.11
CA ALA A 36 -4.72 -1.97 -2.47
C ALA A 36 -6.21 -2.06 -2.80
N PHE A 37 -7.00 -1.09 -2.35
CA PHE A 37 -8.42 -0.98 -2.68
C PHE A 37 -8.89 0.47 -2.72
N ARG A 38 -10.03 0.71 -3.36
CA ARG A 38 -10.70 2.02 -3.38
C ARG A 38 -12.04 1.90 -2.67
N ARG A 39 -12.40 2.90 -1.87
CA ARG A 39 -13.73 2.97 -1.25
C ARG A 39 -14.76 3.41 -2.29
N PRO A 40 -16.02 2.93 -2.22
CA PRO A 40 -17.08 3.38 -3.11
C PRO A 40 -17.25 4.91 -3.02
N GLY A 41 -17.23 5.59 -4.17
CA GLY A 41 -17.29 7.06 -4.28
C GLY A 41 -15.97 7.80 -4.02
N GLY A 42 -14.90 7.11 -3.64
CA GLY A 42 -13.59 7.72 -3.37
C GLY A 42 -12.62 7.63 -4.54
N ARG A 43 -11.94 8.75 -4.87
CA ARG A 43 -10.77 8.76 -5.77
C ARG A 43 -9.47 8.29 -5.09
N LYS A 44 -9.46 8.19 -3.76
CA LYS A 44 -8.26 7.85 -2.97
C LYS A 44 -8.06 6.34 -2.92
N ILE A 45 -6.80 5.93 -3.06
CA ILE A 45 -6.37 4.54 -2.89
C ILE A 45 -6.01 4.33 -1.42
N PHE A 46 -6.54 3.25 -0.86
CA PHE A 46 -6.24 2.77 0.47
C PHE A 46 -5.48 1.46 0.38
N PHE A 47 -4.64 1.23 1.36
CA PHE A 47 -3.82 0.04 1.49
C PHE A 47 -4.09 -0.61 2.83
N ASP A 48 -4.26 -1.93 2.78
CA ASP A 48 -4.19 -2.80 3.94
C ASP A 48 -2.70 -3.03 4.25
N THR A 49 -2.25 -2.51 5.37
CA THR A 49 -0.83 -2.46 5.72
C THR A 49 -0.24 -3.83 6.07
N GLU A 50 -1.05 -4.75 6.58
CA GLU A 50 -0.63 -6.13 6.86
C GLU A 50 -0.37 -6.88 5.54
N LYS A 51 -1.25 -6.69 4.56
CA LYS A 51 -1.06 -7.28 3.22
C LYS A 51 0.05 -6.57 2.44
N LEU A 52 0.16 -5.25 2.57
CA LEU A 52 1.23 -4.47 1.96
C LEU A 52 2.59 -4.92 2.49
N ALA A 53 2.75 -5.12 3.80
CA ALA A 53 3.98 -5.64 4.39
C ALA A 53 4.39 -6.96 3.76
N LYS A 54 3.48 -7.95 3.71
CA LYS A 54 3.73 -9.27 3.11
C LYS A 54 4.09 -9.16 1.63
N GLN A 55 3.44 -8.26 0.90
CA GLN A 55 3.71 -8.07 -0.52
C GLN A 55 5.06 -7.39 -0.74
N MET A 56 5.41 -6.40 0.09
CA MET A 56 6.74 -5.77 0.09
C MET A 56 7.85 -6.77 0.46
N GLU A 57 7.63 -7.65 1.43
CA GLU A 57 8.58 -8.72 1.76
C GLU A 57 8.81 -9.66 0.58
N LYS A 58 7.75 -10.05 -0.15
CA LYS A 58 7.90 -10.84 -1.38
C LYS A 58 8.71 -10.12 -2.47
N PHE A 59 8.54 -8.80 -2.59
CA PHE A 59 9.28 -7.99 -3.55
C PHE A 59 10.73 -7.71 -3.10
N ALA A 60 10.99 -7.65 -1.80
CA ALA A 60 12.32 -7.42 -1.24
C ALA A 60 13.25 -8.64 -1.34
N VAL A 61 12.69 -9.84 -1.54
CA VAL A 61 13.44 -11.10 -1.67
C VAL A 61 13.79 -11.41 -3.15
N ARG A 62 13.43 -10.52 -4.09
CA ARG A 62 13.79 -10.62 -5.51
C ARG A 62 14.90 -9.63 -5.86
#